data_AF-A0A0F9DL53-F1
#
_entry.id   AF-A0A0F9DL53-F1
#
_cell.length_a   1.000
_cell.length_b   1.000
_cell.length_c   1.000
_cell.angle_alpha   90.00
_cell.angle_beta   90.00
_cell.angle_gamma   90.00
#
_symmetry.space_group_name_H-M   'P 1'
#
loop_
_entity.id
_entity.type
_entity.pdbx_description
1 polymer ?
#
loop_
_entity_poly.entity_id
_entity_poly.type
_entity_poly.pdbx_seq_one_letter_code
_entity_poly.pdbx_strand_id
1 'polypeptide(L)'
;SNNFRRFDVPGAQAPQLWPWLYGDAISIPPTGSVRQHATLSNLQLSFLEQWVKGDFINDYTPQSACPAHANVTPLDDYPIAEQPELLTRGAMEFCLADAFHPGCEMTWPMRTAGMYMSAFRLKHAQADLPSDRYYYGPVMNSDVYTLAQGPLFGGQVAGGITRWMAIPWQTDTASCRDGYSCEYDPFLPTFWPARVPNQIMNQFRYQQVLDTSLSDSTRQQAFAYRTDWLDDLPLHGNPTTYTNQINSMIDNFAELAIVQPHIGVIGDAQFPSAMQVGILPNNPQDEAQVNLASKAMQHTKATLSAEHASHRSQSNLGVTEKASRFHRNKGR
;
A
#
# COMPACT_ATOMS: atom_id res chain seq x y z
N SER A 1 -22.54 -9.44 -10.58
CA SER A 1 -22.32 -8.12 -9.97
C SER A 1 -21.14 -7.48 -10.67
N ASN A 2 -21.29 -6.25 -11.18
CA ASN A 2 -20.31 -5.59 -12.08
C ASN A 2 -19.43 -4.54 -11.37
N ASN A 3 -19.30 -4.62 -10.05
CA ASN A 3 -18.57 -3.60 -9.29
C ASN A 3 -17.05 -3.79 -9.33
N PHE A 4 -16.56 -4.98 -9.69
CA PHE A 4 -15.12 -5.22 -9.88
C PHE A 4 -14.67 -4.70 -11.25
N ARG A 5 -13.57 -3.95 -11.25
CA ARG A 5 -12.95 -3.40 -12.45
C ARG A 5 -12.48 -4.51 -13.37
N ARG A 6 -12.71 -4.35 -14.68
CA ARG A 6 -12.19 -5.23 -15.75
C ARG A 6 -11.75 -4.37 -16.91
N PHE A 7 -10.47 -4.44 -17.28
CA PHE A 7 -9.87 -3.49 -18.24
C PHE A 7 -10.46 -3.55 -19.66
N ASP A 8 -11.08 -4.67 -20.01
CA ASP A 8 -11.72 -4.94 -21.31
C ASP A 8 -13.19 -4.48 -21.37
N VAL A 9 -13.76 -3.99 -20.27
CA VAL A 9 -15.16 -3.54 -20.19
C VAL A 9 -15.25 -2.01 -20.34
N PRO A 10 -16.20 -1.47 -21.13
CA PRO A 10 -16.44 -0.03 -21.19
C PRO A 10 -16.69 0.59 -19.81
N GLY A 11 -16.05 1.72 -19.52
CA GLY A 11 -16.13 2.39 -18.22
C GLY A 11 -15.12 1.89 -17.18
N ALA A 12 -14.21 0.99 -17.54
CA ALA A 12 -13.14 0.50 -16.65
C ALA A 12 -12.22 1.60 -16.07
N GLN A 13 -12.26 2.83 -16.59
CA GLN A 13 -11.52 3.98 -16.06
C GLN A 13 -12.15 4.54 -14.77
N ALA A 14 -13.39 4.18 -14.44
CA ALA A 14 -14.15 4.87 -13.41
C ALA A 14 -13.61 4.58 -11.99
N PRO A 15 -13.26 5.58 -11.16
CA PRO A 15 -12.57 5.38 -9.89
C PRO A 15 -13.39 4.60 -8.85
N GLN A 16 -14.72 4.58 -8.97
CA GLN A 16 -15.63 3.91 -8.04
C GLN A 16 -15.65 2.37 -8.15
N LEU A 17 -15.09 1.79 -9.22
CA LEU A 17 -15.01 0.33 -9.36
C LEU A 17 -13.96 -0.25 -8.41
N TRP A 18 -14.26 -1.43 -7.85
CA TRP A 18 -13.39 -2.14 -6.92
C TRP A 18 -12.22 -2.84 -7.63
N PRO A 19 -11.04 -2.90 -6.99
CA PRO A 19 -10.68 -2.26 -5.72
C PRO A 19 -10.42 -0.75 -5.89
N TRP A 20 -10.59 0.03 -4.82
CA TRP A 20 -10.29 1.48 -4.79
C TRP A 20 -8.79 1.75 -4.60
N LEU A 21 -7.99 1.13 -5.47
CA LEU A 21 -6.53 1.28 -5.50
C LEU A 21 -6.09 1.94 -6.81
N TYR A 22 -4.98 2.68 -6.75
CA TYR A 22 -4.29 3.13 -7.96
C TYR A 22 -3.79 1.95 -8.79
N GLY A 23 -3.60 2.18 -10.09
CA GLY A 23 -3.17 1.19 -11.08
C GLY A 23 -1.77 1.50 -11.65
N ASP A 24 -1.18 0.55 -12.37
CA ASP A 24 0.18 0.67 -12.93
C ASP A 24 0.44 1.97 -13.71
N ALA A 25 -0.59 2.45 -14.42
CA ALA A 25 -0.52 3.60 -15.32
C ALA A 25 -1.17 4.85 -14.72
N ILE A 26 -1.21 4.94 -13.38
CA ILE A 26 -1.61 6.14 -12.66
C ILE A 26 -0.86 7.35 -13.20
N SER A 27 -1.62 8.36 -13.62
CA SER A 27 -1.13 9.70 -13.90
C SER A 27 -1.99 10.72 -13.18
N ILE A 28 -1.38 11.83 -12.78
CA ILE A 28 -2.06 12.95 -12.12
C ILE A 28 -1.67 14.22 -12.90
N PRO A 29 -2.58 14.85 -13.65
CA PRO A 29 -3.98 14.45 -13.85
C PRO A 29 -4.15 13.13 -14.63
N PRO A 30 -5.31 12.44 -14.51
CA PRO A 30 -5.58 11.21 -15.25
C PRO A 30 -5.52 11.42 -16.77
N THR A 31 -4.88 10.50 -17.48
CA THR A 31 -4.74 10.53 -18.96
C THR A 31 -5.79 9.68 -19.69
N GLY A 32 -6.74 9.08 -18.96
CA GLY A 32 -7.78 8.21 -19.51
C GLY A 32 -7.37 6.75 -19.67
N SER A 33 -6.21 6.35 -19.15
CA SER A 33 -5.77 4.96 -19.15
C SER A 33 -6.75 4.06 -18.38
N VAL A 34 -7.12 2.91 -18.96
CA VAL A 34 -7.87 1.87 -18.24
C VAL A 34 -7.10 1.32 -17.04
N ARG A 35 -5.76 1.47 -17.03
CA ARG A 35 -4.85 1.06 -15.95
C ARG A 35 -4.56 2.17 -14.94
N GLN A 36 -5.36 3.24 -14.92
CA GLN A 36 -5.30 4.30 -13.89
C GLN A 36 -5.53 3.74 -12.47
N HIS A 37 -6.33 2.69 -12.37
CA HIS A 37 -6.75 2.02 -11.14
C HIS A 37 -6.51 0.51 -11.25
N ALA A 38 -6.29 -0.17 -10.12
CA ALA A 38 -6.02 -1.60 -10.11
C ALA A 38 -7.27 -2.44 -10.43
N THR A 39 -7.03 -3.68 -10.83
CA THR A 39 -8.00 -4.77 -10.93
C THR A 39 -7.44 -6.00 -10.25
N LEU A 40 -8.31 -6.93 -9.86
CA LEU A 40 -7.86 -8.27 -9.46
C LEU A 40 -7.31 -9.02 -10.67
N SER A 41 -6.43 -10.00 -10.44
CA SER A 41 -5.96 -10.87 -11.52
C SER A 41 -7.13 -11.60 -12.19
N ASN A 42 -6.95 -11.98 -13.46
CA ASN A 42 -7.96 -12.77 -14.19
C ASN A 42 -8.35 -14.05 -13.45
N LEU A 43 -7.38 -14.69 -12.77
CA LEU A 43 -7.64 -15.89 -11.97
C LEU A 43 -8.54 -15.58 -10.76
N GLN A 44 -8.24 -14.53 -9.99
CA GLN A 44 -9.08 -14.10 -8.87
C GLN A 44 -10.50 -13.71 -9.32
N LEU A 45 -10.63 -13.00 -10.45
CA LEU A 45 -11.93 -12.66 -11.03
C LEU A 45 -12.69 -13.93 -11.45
N SER A 46 -12.02 -14.94 -11.99
CA SER A 46 -12.64 -16.22 -12.34
C SER A 46 -13.14 -17.01 -11.11
N PHE A 47 -12.46 -16.90 -9.97
CA PHE A 47 -12.94 -17.48 -8.71
C PHE A 47 -14.18 -16.76 -8.19
N LEU A 48 -14.21 -15.42 -8.27
CA LEU A 48 -15.41 -14.64 -7.93
C LEU A 48 -16.59 -14.98 -8.85
N GLU A 49 -16.34 -15.22 -10.14
CA GLU A 49 -17.39 -15.66 -11.08
C GLU A 49 -17.95 -17.03 -10.71
N GLN A 50 -17.08 -17.99 -10.37
CA GLN A 50 -17.48 -19.31 -9.89
C GLN A 50 -18.33 -19.19 -8.62
N TRP A 51 -17.87 -18.40 -7.64
CA TRP A 51 -18.62 -18.12 -6.41
C TRP A 51 -20.01 -17.53 -6.69
N VAL A 52 -20.12 -16.51 -7.56
CA VAL A 52 -21.43 -15.92 -7.94
C VAL A 52 -22.37 -16.93 -8.59
N LYS A 53 -21.83 -17.88 -9.38
CA LYS A 53 -22.60 -18.94 -10.04
C LYS A 53 -22.99 -20.08 -9.09
N GLY A 54 -22.48 -20.09 -7.86
CA GLY A 54 -22.63 -21.21 -6.94
C GLY A 54 -21.74 -22.41 -7.29
N ASP A 55 -20.73 -22.21 -8.14
CA ASP A 55 -19.80 -23.24 -8.59
C ASP A 55 -18.57 -23.29 -7.65
N PHE A 56 -18.83 -23.62 -6.39
CA PHE A 56 -17.79 -23.76 -5.37
C PHE A 56 -18.22 -24.77 -4.31
N ILE A 57 -17.25 -25.33 -3.60
CA ILE A 57 -17.51 -26.18 -2.44
C ILE A 57 -17.79 -25.24 -1.25
N ASN A 58 -19.00 -25.30 -0.70
CA ASN A 58 -19.34 -24.55 0.51
C ASN A 58 -18.77 -25.24 1.75
N ASP A 59 -17.51 -24.94 2.05
CA ASP A 59 -16.76 -25.42 3.21
C ASP A 59 -16.73 -24.42 4.38
N TYR A 60 -17.49 -23.32 4.27
CA TYR A 60 -17.58 -22.31 5.33
C TYR A 60 -18.23 -22.88 6.59
N THR A 61 -17.46 -22.99 7.66
CA THR A 61 -17.96 -23.33 8.99
C THR A 61 -18.20 -22.03 9.77
N PRO A 62 -19.45 -21.72 10.19
CA PRO A 62 -19.75 -20.54 10.97
C PRO A 62 -18.89 -20.48 12.23
N GLN A 63 -18.13 -19.39 12.38
CA GLN A 63 -17.33 -19.18 13.59
C GLN A 63 -18.19 -18.55 14.68
N SER A 64 -18.05 -19.04 15.91
CA SER A 64 -18.87 -18.62 17.06
C SER A 64 -18.50 -17.24 17.63
N ALA A 65 -17.40 -16.63 17.19
CA ALA A 65 -16.92 -15.34 17.67
C ALA A 65 -16.33 -14.48 16.52
N CYS A 66 -16.54 -13.16 16.62
CA CYS A 66 -15.94 -12.16 15.75
C CYS A 66 -14.97 -11.26 16.55
N PRO A 67 -13.76 -10.95 16.04
CA PRO A 67 -13.21 -11.46 14.79
C PRO A 67 -12.91 -12.95 14.88
N ALA A 68 -13.24 -13.64 13.79
CA ALA A 68 -12.88 -15.01 13.54
C ALA A 68 -11.35 -15.15 13.60
N HIS A 69 -10.80 -15.73 14.66
CA HIS A 69 -9.39 -16.11 14.64
C HIS A 69 -9.26 -17.32 13.74
N ALA A 70 -8.54 -17.18 12.61
CA ALA A 70 -8.19 -18.33 11.82
C ALA A 70 -7.46 -19.33 12.73
N ASN A 71 -7.90 -20.59 12.73
CA ASN A 71 -7.12 -21.66 13.34
C ASN A 71 -5.84 -21.80 12.53
N VAL A 72 -4.78 -21.13 12.97
CA VAL A 72 -3.47 -21.26 12.36
C VAL A 72 -2.97 -22.65 12.71
N THR A 73 -2.94 -23.53 11.72
CA THR A 73 -2.33 -24.85 11.85
C THR A 73 -0.80 -24.64 11.86
N PRO A 74 -0.08 -25.05 12.90
CA PRO A 74 1.37 -25.04 12.92
C PRO A 74 1.95 -25.78 11.71
N LEU A 75 3.09 -25.33 11.19
CA LEU A 75 3.72 -25.96 10.02
C LEU A 75 3.99 -27.46 10.24
N ASP A 76 4.41 -27.83 11.45
CA ASP A 76 4.75 -29.21 11.83
C ASP A 76 3.55 -30.17 11.80
N ASP A 77 2.32 -29.63 11.86
CA ASP A 77 1.09 -30.41 11.81
C ASP A 77 0.62 -30.72 10.38
N TYR A 78 1.21 -30.08 9.36
CA TYR A 78 0.97 -30.43 7.96
C TYR A 78 1.77 -31.65 7.52
N PRO A 79 1.27 -32.46 6.56
CA PRO A 79 2.06 -33.51 5.95
C PRO A 79 3.42 -32.99 5.44
N ILE A 80 4.51 -33.72 5.73
CA ILE A 80 5.89 -33.31 5.38
C ILE A 80 6.03 -32.94 3.89
N ALA A 81 5.27 -33.61 3.01
CA ALA A 81 5.28 -33.33 1.57
C ALA A 81 4.72 -31.94 1.20
N GLU A 82 3.86 -31.35 2.04
CA GLU A 82 3.21 -30.04 1.80
C GLU A 82 3.99 -28.87 2.40
N GLN A 83 4.79 -29.12 3.46
CA GLN A 83 5.51 -28.08 4.19
C GLN A 83 6.42 -27.19 3.31
N PRO A 84 7.17 -27.70 2.31
CA PRO A 84 8.02 -26.85 1.46
C PRO A 84 7.24 -25.82 0.63
N GLU A 85 6.04 -26.17 0.17
CA GLU A 85 5.19 -25.25 -0.58
C GLU A 85 4.58 -24.20 0.36
N LEU A 86 4.17 -24.59 1.57
CA LEU A 86 3.70 -23.64 2.59
C LEU A 86 4.78 -22.62 2.96
N LEU A 87 6.04 -23.04 3.07
CA LEU A 87 7.17 -22.14 3.29
C LEU A 87 7.40 -21.21 2.08
N THR A 88 7.30 -21.74 0.86
CA THR A 88 7.40 -20.93 -0.37
C THR A 88 6.31 -19.86 -0.42
N ARG A 89 5.07 -20.24 -0.13
CA ARG A 89 3.92 -19.33 -0.09
C ARG A 89 4.05 -18.30 1.02
N GLY A 90 4.37 -18.73 2.24
CA GLY A 90 4.50 -17.85 3.41
C GLY A 90 5.55 -16.75 3.23
N ALA A 91 6.62 -17.03 2.48
CA ALA A 91 7.65 -16.03 2.15
C ALA A 91 7.14 -14.90 1.22
N MET A 92 6.05 -15.13 0.49
CA MET A 92 5.51 -14.19 -0.50
C MET A 92 4.14 -13.62 -0.12
N GLU A 93 3.38 -14.28 0.76
CA GLU A 93 1.99 -13.93 1.10
C GLU A 93 1.84 -12.48 1.61
N PHE A 94 2.86 -11.95 2.28
CA PHE A 94 2.86 -10.59 2.80
C PHE A 94 3.42 -9.54 1.83
N CYS A 95 4.05 -9.96 0.73
CA CYS A 95 4.60 -9.04 -0.27
C CYS A 95 3.47 -8.43 -1.09
N LEU A 96 3.62 -7.15 -1.41
CA LEU A 96 2.62 -6.45 -2.20
C LEU A 96 2.73 -6.79 -3.68
N ALA A 97 1.59 -6.99 -4.31
CA ALA A 97 1.43 -7.12 -5.75
C ALA A 97 0.40 -6.11 -6.23
N ASP A 98 0.69 -5.44 -7.35
CA ASP A 98 -0.08 -4.36 -7.97
C ASP A 98 -0.44 -3.19 -7.01
N ALA A 99 -0.45 -1.94 -7.45
CA ALA A 99 -0.09 -1.44 -8.77
C ALA A 99 1.41 -1.15 -8.91
N PHE A 100 2.07 -1.73 -9.89
CA PHE A 100 3.52 -1.54 -10.02
C PHE A 100 3.90 -0.16 -10.60
N HIS A 101 4.15 0.83 -9.73
CA HIS A 101 4.49 2.22 -10.10
C HIS A 101 5.73 2.87 -9.40
N PRO A 102 6.90 2.21 -9.25
CA PRO A 102 7.14 0.77 -9.02
C PRO A 102 6.62 0.38 -7.61
N GLY A 103 6.70 -0.89 -7.19
CA GLY A 103 6.06 -1.42 -5.97
C GLY A 103 6.69 -1.07 -4.60
N CYS A 104 6.51 -1.95 -3.61
CA CYS A 104 7.18 -1.88 -2.30
C CYS A 104 8.40 -2.82 -2.23
N GLU A 105 8.19 -4.13 -2.09
CA GLU A 105 9.29 -5.10 -1.98
C GLU A 105 9.92 -5.42 -3.35
N MET A 106 9.07 -5.54 -4.38
CA MET A 106 9.41 -5.94 -5.75
C MET A 106 8.45 -5.26 -6.74
N THR A 107 8.63 -5.47 -8.05
CA THR A 107 7.78 -4.83 -9.07
C THR A 107 7.42 -5.73 -10.25
N TRP A 108 6.87 -5.15 -11.32
CA TRP A 108 6.27 -5.82 -12.47
C TRP A 108 7.08 -6.93 -13.17
N PRO A 109 8.43 -7.02 -13.10
CA PRO A 109 9.12 -8.21 -13.60
C PRO A 109 8.59 -9.49 -12.97
N MET A 110 8.22 -9.46 -11.69
CA MET A 110 7.75 -10.63 -10.94
C MET A 110 6.45 -11.24 -11.49
N ARG A 111 5.65 -10.50 -12.27
CA ARG A 111 4.48 -11.03 -12.99
C ARG A 111 4.80 -11.63 -14.37
N THR A 112 6.08 -11.70 -14.74
CA THR A 112 6.52 -12.22 -16.04
C THR A 112 6.98 -13.66 -15.89
N ALA A 113 6.32 -14.60 -16.59
CA ALA A 113 6.65 -16.03 -16.52
C ALA A 113 8.12 -16.34 -16.85
N GLY A 114 8.73 -15.56 -17.76
CA GLY A 114 10.14 -15.74 -18.16
C GLY A 114 11.17 -15.46 -17.04
N MET A 115 10.76 -14.87 -15.92
CA MET A 115 11.59 -14.74 -14.71
C MET A 115 11.81 -16.06 -13.99
N TYR A 116 11.03 -17.10 -14.30
CA TYR A 116 10.96 -18.34 -13.54
C TYR A 116 11.39 -19.55 -14.37
N MET A 117 12.08 -20.51 -13.75
CA MET A 117 12.42 -21.80 -14.36
C MET A 117 11.41 -22.90 -14.02
N SER A 118 10.62 -22.71 -12.96
CA SER A 118 9.43 -23.49 -12.59
C SER A 118 8.55 -22.63 -11.67
N ALA A 119 7.35 -23.10 -11.33
CA ALA A 119 6.44 -22.36 -10.44
C ALA A 119 7.19 -21.92 -9.16
N PHE A 120 7.17 -20.61 -8.88
CA PHE A 120 7.82 -20.01 -7.71
C PHE A 120 9.32 -20.29 -7.57
N ARG A 121 10.03 -20.56 -8.69
CA ARG A 121 11.49 -20.69 -8.72
C ARG A 121 12.08 -19.75 -9.75
N LEU A 122 12.76 -18.71 -9.28
CA LEU A 122 13.40 -17.75 -10.17
C LEU A 122 14.45 -18.46 -11.04
N LYS A 123 14.47 -18.10 -12.32
CA LYS A 123 15.49 -18.57 -13.25
C LYS A 123 16.80 -17.90 -12.88
N HIS A 124 17.83 -18.67 -12.59
CA HIS A 124 19.16 -18.13 -12.26
C HIS A 124 19.95 -17.86 -13.54
N ALA A 125 20.74 -16.79 -13.56
CA ALA A 125 21.74 -16.58 -14.60
C ALA A 125 22.80 -17.70 -14.55
N GLN A 126 23.39 -18.04 -15.70
CA GLN A 126 24.47 -19.04 -15.75
C GLN A 126 25.71 -18.52 -15.01
N ALA A 127 26.34 -19.38 -14.21
CA ALA A 127 27.41 -19.00 -13.27
C ALA A 127 28.75 -18.64 -13.95
N ASP A 128 28.95 -19.08 -15.19
CA ASP A 128 30.16 -18.89 -15.99
C ASP A 128 30.19 -17.59 -16.79
N LEU A 129 29.07 -16.86 -16.86
CA LEU A 129 29.00 -15.54 -17.48
C LEU A 129 29.27 -14.45 -16.43
N PRO A 130 30.09 -13.43 -16.74
CA PRO A 130 30.25 -12.23 -15.90
C PRO A 130 28.93 -11.47 -15.80
N SER A 131 28.06 -11.94 -14.91
CA SER A 131 26.66 -11.56 -14.84
C SER A 131 26.43 -10.30 -13.99
N ASP A 132 27.47 -9.86 -13.31
CA ASP A 132 27.60 -8.65 -12.51
C ASP A 132 27.89 -7.39 -13.35
N ARG A 133 28.02 -7.52 -14.68
CA ARG A 133 28.41 -6.42 -15.60
C ARG A 133 27.42 -6.14 -16.72
N TYR A 134 26.18 -6.61 -16.66
CA TYR A 134 25.20 -6.39 -17.72
C TYR A 134 24.79 -4.91 -17.83
N TYR A 135 25.49 -4.16 -18.68
CA TYR A 135 25.01 -2.89 -19.20
C TYR A 135 24.08 -3.17 -20.38
N TYR A 136 22.78 -2.94 -20.19
CA TYR A 136 21.76 -3.15 -21.22
C TYR A 136 21.59 -1.95 -22.17
N GLY A 137 22.57 -1.05 -22.20
CA GLY A 137 22.49 0.21 -22.94
C GLY A 137 21.99 1.38 -22.08
N PRO A 138 21.95 2.59 -22.67
CA PRO A 138 21.61 3.82 -21.95
C PRO A 138 20.11 3.98 -21.67
N VAL A 139 19.27 3.16 -22.29
CA VAL A 139 17.80 3.23 -22.19
C VAL A 139 17.24 1.84 -21.97
N MET A 140 16.36 1.69 -20.98
CA MET A 140 15.59 0.47 -20.76
C MET A 140 14.21 0.61 -21.41
N ASN A 141 13.95 -0.16 -22.46
CA ASN A 141 12.68 -0.18 -23.20
C ASN A 141 12.24 -1.63 -23.48
N SER A 142 11.11 -1.81 -24.19
CA SER A 142 10.58 -3.13 -24.53
C SER A 142 11.56 -4.03 -25.25
N ASP A 143 12.31 -3.47 -26.19
CA ASP A 143 13.24 -4.24 -27.02
C ASP A 143 14.39 -4.77 -26.17
N VAL A 144 14.82 -4.00 -25.16
CA VAL A 144 15.90 -4.35 -24.24
C VAL A 144 15.46 -5.38 -23.19
N TYR A 145 14.35 -5.14 -22.49
CA TYR A 145 13.99 -6.04 -21.39
C TYR A 145 13.46 -7.40 -21.87
N THR A 146 13.05 -7.50 -23.15
CA THR A 146 12.59 -8.75 -23.78
C THR A 146 13.68 -9.53 -24.52
N LEU A 147 14.94 -9.08 -24.49
CA LEU A 147 16.05 -9.86 -25.06
C LEU A 147 16.13 -11.25 -24.43
N ALA A 148 16.48 -12.27 -25.21
CA ALA A 148 16.56 -13.66 -24.74
C ALA A 148 17.57 -13.83 -23.58
N GLN A 149 18.68 -13.08 -23.62
CA GLN A 149 19.67 -12.95 -22.54
C GLN A 149 19.53 -11.60 -21.78
N GLY A 150 18.37 -10.97 -21.90
CA GLY A 150 18.02 -9.71 -21.26
C GLY A 150 17.67 -9.86 -19.78
N PRO A 151 17.33 -8.75 -19.11
CA PRO A 151 17.10 -8.72 -17.68
C PRO A 151 15.90 -9.55 -17.19
N LEU A 152 14.91 -9.82 -18.07
CA LEU A 152 13.78 -10.68 -17.71
C LEU A 152 14.03 -12.17 -18.02
N PHE A 153 14.63 -12.47 -19.17
CA PHE A 153 14.69 -13.85 -19.71
C PHE A 153 16.06 -14.52 -19.59
N GLY A 154 17.13 -13.75 -19.43
CA GLY A 154 18.50 -14.27 -19.32
C GLY A 154 18.81 -14.98 -18.00
N GLY A 155 17.89 -14.91 -17.03
CA GLY A 155 18.09 -15.37 -15.67
C GLY A 155 18.53 -14.25 -14.74
N GLN A 156 18.21 -14.41 -13.47
CA GLN A 156 18.40 -13.43 -12.42
C GLN A 156 19.78 -13.56 -11.79
N VAL A 157 20.37 -12.40 -11.53
CA VAL A 157 21.64 -12.22 -10.81
C VAL A 157 21.36 -11.58 -9.45
N ALA A 158 22.37 -11.47 -8.59
CA ALA A 158 22.26 -10.66 -7.37
C ALA A 158 21.81 -9.22 -7.73
N GLY A 159 20.77 -8.72 -7.06
CA GLY A 159 20.13 -7.43 -7.38
C GLY A 159 19.24 -7.43 -8.64
N GLY A 160 19.02 -8.58 -9.30
CA GLY A 160 18.11 -8.73 -10.46
C GLY A 160 16.68 -8.29 -10.18
N ILE A 161 16.19 -8.63 -8.99
CA ILE A 161 14.82 -8.38 -8.55
C ILE A 161 14.61 -6.93 -8.12
N THR A 162 15.56 -6.33 -7.38
CA THR A 162 15.39 -5.04 -6.70
C THR A 162 15.96 -3.85 -7.47
N ARG A 163 16.72 -4.06 -8.55
CA ARG A 163 17.28 -2.96 -9.39
C ARG A 163 16.24 -2.00 -9.98
N TRP A 164 14.96 -2.42 -9.98
CA TRP A 164 13.85 -1.68 -10.56
C TRP A 164 13.20 -0.69 -9.59
N MET A 165 13.54 -0.78 -8.31
CA MET A 165 12.94 0.01 -7.23
C MET A 165 13.63 1.38 -7.10
N ALA A 166 13.01 2.35 -6.42
CA ALA A 166 13.68 3.61 -6.18
C ALA A 166 14.92 3.47 -5.31
N ILE A 167 15.86 4.38 -5.54
CA ILE A 167 17.09 4.50 -4.79
C ILE A 167 17.17 5.95 -4.27
N PRO A 168 17.08 6.19 -2.95
CA PRO A 168 16.80 5.19 -1.90
C PRO A 168 15.31 4.84 -1.80
N TRP A 169 14.99 3.66 -1.27
CA TRP A 169 13.62 3.11 -1.20
C TRP A 169 12.67 3.94 -0.33
N GLN A 170 13.20 4.67 0.66
CA GLN A 170 12.45 5.61 1.49
C GLN A 170 11.66 6.63 0.65
N THR A 171 12.21 7.04 -0.49
CA THR A 171 11.53 7.99 -1.38
C THR A 171 10.30 7.39 -2.03
N ASP A 172 10.31 6.09 -2.36
CA ASP A 172 9.13 5.37 -2.83
C ASP A 172 8.10 5.29 -1.70
N THR A 173 8.48 4.84 -0.50
CA THR A 173 7.57 4.73 0.66
C THR A 173 6.85 6.03 0.99
N ALA A 174 7.58 7.16 1.10
CA ALA A 174 6.98 8.47 1.36
C ALA A 174 6.08 8.98 0.21
N SER A 175 6.24 8.40 -0.98
CA SER A 175 5.44 8.68 -2.18
C SER A 175 4.32 7.66 -2.40
N CYS A 176 4.10 6.68 -1.51
CA CYS A 176 3.00 5.71 -1.62
C CYS A 176 1.77 6.21 -0.85
N ARG A 177 1.06 7.19 -1.39
CA ARG A 177 -0.03 7.90 -0.68
C ARG A 177 -1.44 7.53 -1.18
N ASP A 178 -2.43 8.04 -0.47
CA ASP A 178 -3.83 8.06 -0.84
C ASP A 178 -4.28 9.41 -1.41
N GLY A 179 -5.46 9.42 -2.04
CA GLY A 179 -6.23 10.64 -2.26
C GLY A 179 -5.52 11.73 -3.08
N TYR A 180 -4.65 11.38 -4.04
CA TYR A 180 -3.96 12.40 -4.88
C TYR A 180 -4.92 13.33 -5.64
N SER A 181 -6.16 12.91 -5.82
CA SER A 181 -7.25 13.72 -6.36
C SER A 181 -8.27 14.00 -5.26
N CYS A 182 -7.90 14.87 -4.31
CA CYS A 182 -8.74 15.23 -3.15
C CYS A 182 -10.15 15.73 -3.50
N GLU A 183 -10.35 16.24 -4.73
CA GLU A 183 -11.68 16.64 -5.23
C GLU A 183 -12.64 15.46 -5.40
N TYR A 184 -12.11 14.26 -5.66
CA TYR A 184 -12.88 13.03 -5.74
C TYR A 184 -13.11 12.45 -4.35
N ASP A 185 -12.03 12.11 -3.65
CA ASP A 185 -12.05 11.60 -2.29
C ASP A 185 -10.70 11.88 -1.61
N PRO A 186 -10.67 12.36 -0.36
CA PRO A 186 -9.42 12.70 0.33
C PRO A 186 -8.59 11.49 0.79
N PHE A 187 -9.14 10.28 0.76
CA PHE A 187 -8.52 9.04 1.22
C PHE A 187 -8.48 7.94 0.15
N LEU A 188 -9.13 8.16 -1.00
CA LEU A 188 -9.22 7.16 -2.06
C LEU A 188 -8.99 7.76 -3.45
N PRO A 189 -8.42 6.98 -4.39
CA PRO A 189 -7.79 5.68 -4.19
C PRO A 189 -6.51 5.74 -3.34
N THR A 190 -6.00 4.58 -2.94
CA THR A 190 -4.70 4.42 -2.25
C THR A 190 -3.79 3.46 -3.02
N PHE A 191 -2.48 3.43 -2.71
CA PHE A 191 -1.56 2.43 -3.25
C PHE A 191 -1.56 1.14 -2.41
N TRP A 192 -0.85 1.11 -1.28
CA TRP A 192 -0.58 -0.11 -0.52
C TRP A 192 -0.77 0.03 0.99
N PRO A 193 -1.98 0.35 1.45
CA PRO A 193 -2.22 0.67 2.86
C PRO A 193 -1.95 -0.51 3.82
N ALA A 194 -1.85 -1.74 3.30
CA ALA A 194 -1.56 -2.93 4.09
C ALA A 194 -0.09 -3.03 4.58
N ARG A 195 0.87 -2.40 3.89
CA ARG A 195 2.29 -2.36 4.32
C ARG A 195 2.84 -0.95 4.46
N VAL A 196 2.25 0.01 3.74
CA VAL A 196 2.56 1.43 3.83
C VAL A 196 1.24 2.16 4.15
N PRO A 197 0.81 2.15 5.43
CA PRO A 197 -0.48 2.72 5.80
C PRO A 197 -0.48 4.23 5.51
N ASN A 198 -1.63 4.76 5.09
CA ASN A 198 -1.81 6.20 4.94
C ASN A 198 -2.53 6.79 6.15
N GLN A 199 -3.54 6.10 6.65
CA GLN A 199 -4.38 6.54 7.77
C GLN A 199 -4.41 5.50 8.88
N ILE A 200 -4.01 5.89 10.08
CA ILE A 200 -3.87 4.98 11.22
C ILE A 200 -4.68 5.48 12.43
N MET A 201 -5.01 4.56 13.34
CA MET A 201 -5.47 4.93 14.67
C MET A 201 -4.24 5.05 15.57
N ASN A 202 -3.96 6.25 16.08
CA ASN A 202 -2.85 6.46 17.01
C ASN A 202 -3.20 6.01 18.45
N GLN A 203 -2.19 5.86 19.30
CA GLN A 203 -2.38 5.36 20.65
C GLN A 203 -3.20 6.32 21.53
N PHE A 204 -3.08 7.65 21.35
CA PHE A 204 -3.97 8.62 22.00
C PHE A 204 -5.47 8.32 21.75
N ARG A 205 -5.89 8.13 20.49
CA ARG A 205 -7.29 7.83 20.16
C ARG A 205 -7.70 6.47 20.69
N TYR A 206 -6.84 5.47 20.58
CA TYR A 206 -7.06 4.16 21.17
C TYR A 206 -7.33 4.24 22.69
N GLN A 207 -6.55 5.01 23.45
CA GLN A 207 -6.77 5.21 24.88
C GLN A 207 -8.14 5.85 25.18
N GLN A 208 -8.57 6.81 24.36
CA GLN A 208 -9.91 7.40 24.51
C GLN A 208 -11.03 6.38 24.26
N VAL A 209 -10.84 5.41 23.37
CA VAL A 209 -11.85 4.34 23.14
C VAL A 209 -12.00 3.46 24.37
N LEU A 210 -10.90 3.18 25.07
CA LEU A 210 -10.88 2.34 26.27
C LEU A 210 -11.35 3.06 27.55
N ASP A 211 -11.33 4.38 27.58
CA ASP A 211 -11.70 5.17 28.75
C ASP A 211 -13.22 5.20 28.97
N THR A 212 -13.69 4.37 29.90
CA THR A 212 -15.12 4.26 30.27
C THR A 212 -15.65 5.46 31.04
N SER A 213 -14.80 6.43 31.42
CA SER A 213 -15.26 7.70 32.00
C SER A 213 -15.76 8.68 30.94
N LEU A 214 -15.39 8.47 29.67
CA LEU A 214 -15.87 9.25 28.54
C LEU A 214 -17.24 8.76 28.06
N SER A 215 -17.99 9.67 27.44
CA SER A 215 -19.26 9.30 26.81
C SER A 215 -19.05 8.35 25.62
N ASP A 216 -20.02 7.47 25.35
CA ASP A 216 -19.99 6.58 24.19
C ASP A 216 -19.79 7.35 22.88
N SER A 217 -20.41 8.52 22.73
CA SER A 217 -20.22 9.37 21.55
C SER A 217 -18.77 9.82 21.39
N THR A 218 -18.09 10.17 22.48
CA THR A 218 -16.67 10.56 22.46
C THR A 218 -15.79 9.36 22.09
N ARG A 219 -16.07 8.19 22.65
CA ARG A 219 -15.35 6.94 22.39
C ARG A 219 -15.53 6.51 20.92
N GLN A 220 -16.74 6.58 20.38
CA GLN A 220 -17.04 6.30 18.97
C GLN A 220 -16.32 7.28 18.04
N GLN A 221 -16.30 8.58 18.37
CA GLN A 221 -15.55 9.57 17.61
C GLN A 221 -14.05 9.28 17.64
N ALA A 222 -13.51 8.87 18.79
CA ALA A 222 -12.10 8.49 18.90
C ALA A 222 -11.77 7.27 18.02
N PHE A 223 -12.63 6.26 18.01
CA PHE A 223 -12.46 5.06 17.17
C PHE A 223 -12.53 5.37 15.66
N ALA A 224 -13.45 6.25 15.27
CA ALA A 224 -13.63 6.65 13.87
C ALA A 224 -12.51 7.56 13.35
N TYR A 225 -11.83 8.29 14.24
CA TYR A 225 -10.79 9.25 13.87
C TYR A 225 -9.48 8.55 13.47
N ARG A 226 -8.92 8.96 12.32
CA ARG A 226 -7.61 8.49 11.84
C ARG A 226 -6.67 9.67 11.61
N THR A 227 -5.39 9.46 11.89
CA THR A 227 -4.30 10.40 11.60
C THR A 227 -3.53 9.97 10.37
N ASP A 228 -3.00 10.95 9.65
CA ASP A 228 -2.04 10.74 8.56
C ASP A 228 -0.78 10.08 9.13
N TRP A 229 -0.40 8.92 8.61
CA TRP A 229 0.78 8.17 9.09
C TRP A 229 2.10 8.94 8.90
N LEU A 230 2.17 9.77 7.85
CA LEU A 230 3.35 10.60 7.59
C LEU A 230 3.44 11.86 8.46
N ASP A 231 2.44 12.15 9.30
CA ASP A 231 2.52 13.26 10.25
C ASP A 231 3.51 12.98 11.40
N ASP A 232 3.89 11.72 11.59
CA ASP A 232 4.90 11.31 12.57
C ASP A 232 6.33 11.71 12.15
N LEU A 233 6.54 12.07 10.88
CA LEU A 233 7.86 12.48 10.39
C LEU A 233 8.24 13.88 10.91
N PRO A 234 9.40 14.04 11.55
CA PRO A 234 9.86 15.35 11.98
C PRO A 234 10.23 16.20 10.76
N LEU A 235 9.62 17.37 10.65
CA LEU A 235 9.92 18.31 9.56
C LEU A 235 10.93 19.40 9.97
N HIS A 236 11.37 19.41 11.23
CA HIS A 236 12.38 20.35 11.76
C HIS A 236 12.08 21.83 11.44
N GLY A 237 10.82 22.24 11.61
CA GLY A 237 10.34 23.60 11.33
C GLY A 237 10.02 23.88 9.85
N ASN A 238 10.24 22.94 8.95
CA ASN A 238 9.81 23.06 7.55
C ASN A 238 8.31 22.80 7.39
N PRO A 239 7.66 23.40 6.37
CA PRO A 239 6.26 23.12 6.08
C PRO A 239 6.04 21.67 5.62
N THR A 240 4.86 21.11 5.91
CA THR A 240 4.40 19.79 5.46
C THR A 240 4.16 19.76 3.95
N THR A 241 5.24 19.67 3.19
CA THR A 241 5.22 19.52 1.73
C THR A 241 5.63 18.11 1.34
N TYR A 242 5.22 17.68 0.15
CA TYR A 242 5.61 16.39 -0.43
C TYR A 242 7.12 16.14 -0.36
N THR A 243 7.91 17.11 -0.84
CA THR A 243 9.37 17.00 -0.87
C THR A 243 9.98 16.97 0.52
N ASN A 244 9.47 17.77 1.46
CA ASN A 244 10.00 17.78 2.83
C ASN A 244 9.72 16.47 3.56
N GLN A 245 8.55 15.87 3.36
CA GLN A 245 8.24 14.54 3.92
C GLN A 245 9.11 13.44 3.30
N ILE A 246 9.36 13.49 1.98
CA ILE A 246 10.30 12.55 1.34
C ILE A 246 11.71 12.69 1.93
N ASN A 247 12.20 13.92 2.07
CA ASN A 247 13.52 14.17 2.63
C ASN A 247 13.59 13.70 4.09
N SER A 248 12.56 14.01 4.90
CA SER A 248 12.49 13.55 6.29
C SER A 248 12.45 12.02 6.41
N MET A 249 11.74 11.32 5.50
CA MET A 249 11.67 9.86 5.49
C MET A 249 13.05 9.20 5.35
N ILE A 250 13.98 9.81 4.61
CA ILE A 250 15.32 9.24 4.39
C ILE A 250 16.04 9.05 5.74
N ASP A 251 15.94 10.04 6.62
CA ASP A 251 16.63 10.07 7.90
C ASP A 251 15.79 9.51 9.06
N ASN A 252 14.46 9.57 8.96
CA ASN A 252 13.55 9.35 10.09
C ASN A 252 12.53 8.22 9.85
N PHE A 253 12.72 7.35 8.85
CA PHE A 253 11.80 6.21 8.63
C PHE A 253 11.56 5.38 9.90
N ALA A 254 12.60 5.19 10.72
CA ALA A 254 12.53 4.42 11.95
C ALA A 254 11.67 5.07 13.05
N GLU A 255 11.25 6.32 12.89
CA GLU A 255 10.38 7.03 13.85
C GLU A 255 8.89 6.83 13.55
N LEU A 256 8.54 6.32 12.37
CA LEU A 256 7.15 6.13 11.97
C LEU A 256 6.44 5.09 12.83
N ALA A 257 5.15 5.31 13.08
CA ALA A 257 4.33 4.38 13.84
C ALA A 257 4.29 3.00 13.19
N ILE A 258 4.43 1.96 14.01
CA ILE A 258 4.22 0.57 13.63
C ILE A 258 2.80 0.18 14.00
N VAL A 259 1.99 -0.21 13.01
CA VAL A 259 0.62 -0.68 13.24
C VAL A 259 0.66 -2.11 13.75
N GLN A 260 0.10 -2.34 14.92
CA GLN A 260 0.03 -3.64 15.56
C GLN A 260 -1.33 -3.90 16.21
N PRO A 261 -1.75 -5.17 16.35
CA PRO A 261 -2.97 -5.52 17.06
C PRO A 261 -2.84 -5.25 18.56
N HIS A 262 -3.85 -4.60 19.14
CA HIS A 262 -4.03 -4.40 20.57
C HIS A 262 -5.41 -4.89 21.01
N ILE A 263 -5.52 -5.22 22.30
CA ILE A 263 -6.79 -5.60 22.92
C ILE A 263 -7.74 -4.40 22.89
N GLY A 264 -8.93 -4.57 22.35
CA GLY A 264 -9.99 -3.56 22.31
C GLY A 264 -10.91 -3.65 23.53
N VAL A 265 -12.19 -3.32 23.34
CA VAL A 265 -13.19 -3.38 24.42
C VAL A 265 -13.84 -4.76 24.40
N ILE A 266 -13.69 -5.51 25.50
CA ILE A 266 -14.23 -6.87 25.60
C ILE A 266 -15.70 -6.83 26.00
N GLY A 267 -16.54 -7.56 25.26
CA GLY A 267 -17.97 -7.71 25.58
C GLY A 267 -18.82 -6.49 25.24
N ASP A 268 -18.30 -5.52 24.49
CA ASP A 268 -19.01 -4.34 24.03
C ASP A 268 -19.42 -4.53 22.57
N ALA A 269 -20.67 -4.26 22.23
CA ALA A 269 -21.18 -4.40 20.86
C ALA A 269 -20.80 -3.20 19.96
N GLN A 270 -20.39 -2.07 20.56
CA GLN A 270 -20.05 -0.84 19.83
C GLN A 270 -18.58 -0.81 19.38
N PHE A 271 -17.71 -1.51 20.09
CA PHE A 271 -16.26 -1.50 19.84
C PHE A 271 -15.72 -2.91 19.64
N PRO A 272 -14.78 -3.10 18.72
CA PRO A 272 -14.19 -4.41 18.52
C PRO A 272 -13.31 -4.82 19.72
N SER A 273 -13.23 -6.13 19.96
CA SER A 273 -12.37 -6.74 20.99
C SER A 273 -10.88 -6.71 20.63
N ALA A 274 -10.54 -6.36 19.40
CA ALA A 274 -9.18 -6.13 18.94
C ALA A 274 -9.13 -4.92 17.98
N MET A 275 -8.08 -4.10 18.08
CA MET A 275 -7.90 -2.91 17.24
C MET A 275 -6.47 -2.86 16.70
N GLN A 276 -6.30 -2.32 15.49
CA GLN A 276 -4.99 -2.05 14.91
C GLN A 276 -4.55 -0.63 15.29
N VAL A 277 -3.51 -0.50 16.10
CA VAL A 277 -3.03 0.77 16.66
C VAL A 277 -1.63 1.05 16.13
N GLY A 278 -1.40 2.26 15.61
CA GLY A 278 -0.07 2.76 15.31
C GLY A 278 0.62 3.19 16.60
N ILE A 279 1.75 2.54 16.91
CA ILE A 279 2.59 2.84 18.08
C ILE A 279 3.92 3.42 17.61
N LEU A 280 4.29 4.58 18.15
CA LEU A 280 5.59 5.18 17.91
C LEU A 280 6.72 4.40 18.61
N PRO A 281 7.84 4.11 17.93
CA PRO A 281 8.92 3.30 18.51
C PRO A 281 9.61 3.91 19.74
N ASN A 282 9.78 5.24 19.79
CA ASN A 282 10.66 5.89 20.77
C ASN A 282 9.94 6.78 21.80
N ASN A 283 8.60 6.86 21.81
CA ASN A 283 7.95 7.82 22.70
C ASN A 283 6.47 7.52 23.07
N PRO A 284 6.22 6.72 24.12
CA PRO A 284 4.85 6.50 24.62
C PRO A 284 4.23 7.74 25.30
N GLN A 285 5.04 8.75 25.68
CA GLN A 285 4.59 9.91 26.46
C GLN A 285 4.49 11.22 25.66
N ASP A 286 5.27 11.41 24.59
CA ASP A 286 5.20 12.63 23.76
C ASP A 286 4.19 12.57 22.60
N GLU A 287 3.43 11.48 22.46
CA GLU A 287 2.33 11.44 21.49
C GLU A 287 1.36 12.61 21.68
N ALA A 288 1.15 13.06 22.91
CA ALA A 288 0.32 14.23 23.20
C ALA A 288 0.92 15.54 22.64
N GLN A 289 2.26 15.69 22.61
CA GLN A 289 2.94 16.91 22.16
C GLN A 289 3.07 17.00 20.63
N VAL A 290 3.41 15.90 19.95
CA VAL A 290 3.41 15.85 18.48
C VAL A 290 1.98 16.07 17.96
N ASN A 291 0.99 15.47 18.62
CA ASN A 291 -0.41 15.76 18.35
C ASN A 291 -0.82 17.18 18.71
N LEU A 292 -0.26 17.85 19.73
CA LEU A 292 -0.59 19.25 20.04
C LEU A 292 -0.01 20.24 19.03
N ALA A 293 1.18 19.99 18.48
CA ALA A 293 1.76 20.82 17.42
C ALA A 293 1.01 20.61 16.09
N SER A 294 0.74 19.35 15.72
CA SER A 294 -0.05 19.01 14.52
C SER A 294 -1.51 19.44 14.66
N LYS A 295 -2.13 19.27 15.85
CA LYS A 295 -3.46 19.85 16.16
C LYS A 295 -3.40 21.36 16.18
N ALA A 296 -2.42 22.04 16.75
CA ALA A 296 -2.37 23.50 16.70
C ALA A 296 -2.28 24.00 15.26
N MET A 297 -1.52 23.34 14.40
CA MET A 297 -1.43 23.68 12.97
C MET A 297 -2.71 23.33 12.19
N GLN A 298 -3.39 22.21 12.51
CA GLN A 298 -4.64 21.79 11.86
C GLN A 298 -5.87 22.53 12.42
N HIS A 299 -5.94 22.82 13.72
CA HIS A 299 -6.98 23.63 14.38
C HIS A 299 -6.84 25.09 14.01
N THR A 300 -5.64 25.66 13.91
CA THR A 300 -5.49 27.04 13.40
C THR A 300 -5.94 27.11 11.94
N LYS A 301 -5.65 26.09 11.12
CA LYS A 301 -6.23 25.95 9.76
C LYS A 301 -7.75 25.78 9.78
N ALA A 302 -8.29 24.93 10.65
CA ALA A 302 -9.72 24.64 10.75
C ALA A 302 -10.54 25.81 11.32
N THR A 303 -9.95 26.61 12.21
CA THR A 303 -10.59 27.78 12.83
C THR A 303 -10.50 28.99 11.90
N LEU A 304 -9.44 29.12 11.10
CA LEU A 304 -9.36 30.09 9.99
C LEU A 304 -10.20 29.67 8.76
N SER A 305 -10.51 28.38 8.62
CA SER A 305 -11.40 27.85 7.57
C SER A 305 -12.83 27.62 8.04
N ALA A 306 -13.19 27.97 9.29
CA ALA A 306 -14.58 27.93 9.73
C ALA A 306 -15.46 28.98 9.02
N GLU A 307 -14.84 29.93 8.30
CA GLU A 307 -15.53 30.80 7.35
C GLU A 307 -15.58 30.26 5.91
N HIS A 308 -14.85 29.18 5.57
CA HIS A 308 -14.88 28.52 4.27
C HIS A 308 -14.70 27.01 4.44
N ALA A 309 -15.81 26.27 4.49
CA ALA A 309 -15.79 24.84 4.26
C ALA A 309 -15.09 24.54 2.92
N SER A 310 -14.25 23.51 2.90
CA SER A 310 -13.31 23.10 1.85
C SER A 310 -11.94 23.78 1.93
N HIS A 311 -10.93 22.96 2.24
CA HIS A 311 -9.54 23.01 1.78
C HIS A 311 -8.59 22.47 2.87
N ARG A 312 -8.32 21.15 2.81
CA ARG A 312 -7.01 20.60 3.21
C ARG A 312 -5.96 21.44 2.51
N SER A 313 -4.81 21.70 3.14
CA SER A 313 -3.79 22.54 2.51
C SER A 313 -3.54 22.07 1.09
N GLN A 314 -3.81 22.97 0.14
CA GLN A 314 -3.61 22.80 -1.30
C GLN A 314 -2.11 22.69 -1.62
N SER A 315 -1.39 21.73 -1.04
CA SER A 315 -0.25 21.18 -1.74
C SER A 315 -0.84 20.44 -2.93
N ASN A 316 -0.83 21.08 -4.09
CA ASN A 316 -1.21 20.46 -5.36
C ASN A 316 -0.20 19.33 -5.62
N LEU A 317 -0.50 18.13 -5.10
CA LEU A 317 0.30 16.91 -5.30
C LEU A 317 0.25 16.44 -6.77
N GLY A 318 -0.58 17.07 -7.60
CA GLY A 318 -0.59 16.91 -9.06
C GLY A 318 0.62 17.51 -9.77
N VAL A 319 1.54 18.17 -9.05
CA VAL A 319 2.85 18.60 -9.57
C VAL A 319 3.96 17.65 -9.08
N THR A 320 3.65 16.37 -8.88
CA THR A 320 4.68 15.36 -8.60
C THR A 320 5.41 15.02 -9.89
N GLU A 321 6.73 15.24 -9.90
CA GLU A 321 7.60 14.94 -11.05
C GLU A 321 7.51 13.45 -11.46
N LYS A 322 7.21 12.56 -10.51
CA LYS A 322 7.03 11.11 -10.72
C LYS A 322 5.78 10.78 -11.57
N ALA A 323 4.64 11.45 -11.32
CA ALA A 323 3.40 11.24 -12.09
C ALA A 323 3.39 11.94 -13.46
N SER A 324 4.33 12.89 -13.67
CA SER A 324 4.37 13.78 -14.84
C SER A 324 5.43 13.39 -15.88
N ARG A 325 6.27 12.39 -15.62
CA ARG A 325 7.49 12.08 -16.39
C ARG A 325 7.28 11.68 -17.86
N PHE A 326 6.06 11.37 -18.27
CA PHE A 326 5.76 11.00 -19.67
C PHE A 326 5.23 12.17 -20.53
N HIS A 327 5.25 13.42 -20.05
CA HIS A 327 4.68 14.57 -20.77
C HIS A 327 5.64 15.37 -21.66
N ARG A 328 6.88 14.90 -21.87
CA ARG A 328 7.80 15.54 -22.83
C ARG A 328 8.33 14.54 -23.84
N ASN A 329 7.56 14.33 -24.91
CA ASN A 329 8.07 14.20 -26.28
C ASN A 329 6.92 14.25 -27.29
N LYS A 330 6.42 15.46 -27.54
CA LYS A 330 5.83 15.82 -28.83
C LYS A 330 6.48 17.11 -29.28
N GLY A 331 7.38 17.01 -30.26
CA GLY A 331 7.89 18.15 -31.02
C GLY A 331 9.39 18.43 -30.86
N ARG A 332 10.23 17.67 -31.56
CA ARG A 332 10.89 18.09 -32.80
C ARG A 332 11.62 16.92 -33.44
#